data_AF-A0A1Q7MG71-F1
#
_entry.id   AF-A0A1Q7MG71-F1
#
_cell.length_a   1.000
_cell.length_b   1.000
_cell.length_c   1.000
_cell.angle_alpha   90.00
_cell.angle_beta   90.00
_cell.angle_gamma   90.00
#
_symmetry.space_group_name_H-M   'P 1'
#
loop_
_entity.id
_entity.type
_entity.pdbx_description
1 polymer ?
#
loop_
_entity_poly.entity_id
_entity_poly.type
_entity_poly.pdbx_seq_one_letter_code
_entity_poly.pdbx_strand_id
1 'polypeptide(L)' 'MTAKTTIQVDEDIMKVLEQLKREKALKSYSDALREVLRESKTLRRSERGSLPKLKPFVREKHDRFD' A
#
# COMPACT_ATOMS: atom_id res chain seq x y z
N MET A 1 1.60 20.14 14.83
CA MET A 1 0.34 20.56 14.19
C MET A 1 0.32 20.01 12.78
N THR A 2 -0.65 19.18 12.42
CA THR A 2 -0.81 18.68 11.04
C THR A 2 -1.47 19.77 10.19
N ALA A 3 -0.79 20.23 9.13
CA ALA A 3 -1.35 21.18 8.19
C ALA A 3 -2.56 20.56 7.48
N LYS A 4 -3.72 21.24 7.55
CA LYS A 4 -4.93 20.83 6.83
C LYS A 4 -4.90 21.46 5.46
N THR A 5 -4.95 20.63 4.42
CA THR A 5 -4.98 21.07 3.02
C THR A 5 -6.26 20.56 2.39
N THR A 6 -6.96 21.42 1.67
CA THR A 6 -8.14 21.05 0.89
C THR A 6 -7.71 20.78 -0.54
N ILE A 7 -8.17 19.66 -1.09
CA ILE A 7 -7.98 19.31 -2.50
C ILE A 7 -9.34 19.27 -3.19
N GLN A 8 -9.40 19.74 -4.42
CA GLN A 8 -10.57 19.54 -5.28
C GLN A 8 -10.37 18.26 -6.08
N VAL A 9 -11.41 17.44 -6.15
CA VAL A 9 -11.41 16.16 -6.87
C VAL A 9 -12.72 16.03 -7.64
N ASP A 10 -12.69 15.30 -8.74
CA ASP A 10 -13.88 14.98 -9.52
C ASP A 10 -14.84 14.10 -8.72
N GLU A 11 -16.13 14.16 -9.06
CA GLU A 11 -17.18 13.42 -8.36
C GLU A 11 -16.97 11.90 -8.45
N ASP A 12 -16.47 11.42 -9.60
CA ASP A 12 -16.19 10.00 -9.82
C ASP A 12 -15.06 9.51 -8.90
N ILE A 13 -14.02 10.32 -8.70
CA ILE A 13 -12.93 10.02 -7.77
C ILE A 13 -13.44 9.99 -6.33
N MET A 14 -14.36 10.89 -5.97
CA MET A 14 -14.98 10.89 -4.66
C MET A 14 -15.76 9.60 -4.39
N LYS A 15 -16.52 9.11 -5.37
CA LYS A 15 -17.25 7.83 -5.28
C LYS A 15 -16.29 6.66 -5.04
N VAL A 16 -15.17 6.62 -5.76
CA VAL A 16 -14.13 5.58 -5.59
C VAL A 16 -13.50 5.66 -4.20
N LEU A 17 -13.20 6.86 -3.69
CA LEU A 17 -12.66 7.05 -2.35
C LEU A 17 -13.63 6.62 -1.24
N GLU A 18 -14.93 6.89 -1.41
CA GLU A 18 -15.96 6.41 -0.49
C GLU A 18 -16.06 4.89 -0.48
N GLN A 19 -16.07 4.27 -1.65
CA GLN A 19 -16.10 2.82 -1.76
C GLN A 19 -14.88 2.18 -1.09
N LEU A 20 -13.68 2.68 -1.39
CA LEU A 20 -12.44 2.20 -0.81
C LEU A 20 -12.44 2.34 0.72
N LYS A 21 -12.96 3.46 1.23
CA LYS A 21 -13.09 3.70 2.68
C LYS A 21 -14.01 2.66 3.33
N ARG A 22 -15.12 2.30 2.69
CA ARG A 22 -16.06 1.28 3.19
C ARG A 22 -15.45 -0.12 3.14
N GLU A 23 -14.88 -0.52 2.01
CA GLU A 23 -14.29 -1.85 1.82
C GLU A 23 -13.16 -2.14 2.82
N LYS A 24 -12.35 -1.14 3.12
CA LYS A 24 -11.21 -1.25 4.05
C LYS A 24 -11.53 -0.80 5.48
N ALA A 25 -12.78 -0.47 5.79
CA ALA A 25 -13.24 0.04 7.09
C ALA A 25 -12.36 1.20 7.63
N LEU A 26 -11.97 2.13 6.77
CA LEU A 26 -11.04 3.22 7.09
C LEU A 26 -11.77 4.41 7.72
N LYS A 27 -11.10 5.09 8.66
CA LYS A 27 -11.67 6.21 9.41
C LYS A 27 -11.69 7.51 8.59
N SER A 28 -10.69 7.74 7.74
CA SER A 28 -10.53 8.99 6.98
C SER A 28 -10.15 8.77 5.51
N TYR A 29 -10.45 9.76 4.67
CA TYR A 29 -9.98 9.78 3.27
C TYR A 29 -8.46 9.89 3.17
N SER A 30 -7.79 10.52 4.16
CA SER A 30 -6.33 10.52 4.24
C SER A 30 -5.76 9.12 4.44
N ASP A 31 -6.42 8.26 5.23
CA ASP A 31 -6.00 6.87 5.39
C ASP A 31 -6.21 6.08 4.11
N ALA A 32 -7.32 6.34 3.40
CA ALA A 32 -7.60 5.76 2.10
C ALA A 32 -6.50 6.07 1.07
N LEU A 33 -6.10 7.35 0.96
CA LEU A 33 -5.01 7.76 0.08
C LEU A 33 -3.66 7.15 0.47
N ARG A 34 -3.36 7.07 1.77
CA ARG A 34 -2.12 6.42 2.26
C ARG A 34 -2.08 4.95 1.90
N GLU A 35 -3.19 4.24 2.00
CA GLU A 35 -3.29 2.83 1.62
C GLU A 35 -3.08 2.64 0.11
N VAL A 36 -3.68 3.48 -0.74
CA VAL A 36 -3.44 3.44 -2.20
C VAL A 36 -1.96 3.68 -2.52
N LEU A 37 -1.34 4.68 -1.89
CA LEU A 37 0.08 4.96 -2.07
C LEU A 37 0.96 3.82 -1.58
N ARG A 38 0.58 3.17 -0.47
CA ARG A 38 1.30 2.02 0.05
C ARG A 38 1.21 0.84 -0.89
N GLU A 39 0.03 0.52 -1.42
CA GLU A 39 -0.16 -0.60 -2.33
C GLU A 39 0.56 -0.39 -3.67
N SER A 40 0.55 0.84 -4.20
CA SER A 40 1.25 1.17 -5.44
C SER A 40 2.78 1.17 -5.29
N LYS A 41 3.30 1.56 -4.13
CA LYS A 41 4.75 1.56 -3.85
C LYS A 41 5.27 0.23 -3.32
N THR A 42 4.40 -0.63 -2.81
CA THR A 42 4.79 -1.97 -2.37
C THR A 42 4.94 -2.84 -3.61
N LEU A 43 6.18 -3.17 -3.96
CA LEU A 43 6.48 -4.20 -4.97
C LEU A 43 5.80 -5.50 -4.55
N ARG A 44 4.67 -5.83 -5.19
CA ARG A 44 4.03 -7.13 -5.01
C ARG A 44 5.01 -8.19 -5.47
N ARG A 45 5.12 -9.26 -4.68
CA ARG A 45 5.95 -10.40 -5.03
C ARG A 45 5.48 -10.94 -6.37
N SER A 46 6.38 -10.99 -7.35
CA SER A 46 6.03 -11.51 -8.67
C SER A 46 5.62 -12.98 -8.53
N GLU A 47 4.34 -13.27 -8.75
CA GLU A 47 3.84 -14.65 -8.85
C GLU A 47 4.17 -15.29 -10.21
N ARG A 48 4.75 -14.52 -11.14
CA ARG A 48 5.15 -14.94 -12.50
C ARG A 48 6.62 -15.38 -12.60
N GLY A 49 7.31 -15.55 -11.47
CA GLY A 49 8.66 -16.13 -11.43
C GLY A 49 8.65 -17.65 -11.46
N SER A 50 9.79 -18.27 -11.72
CA SER A 50 9.95 -19.74 -11.75
C SER A 50 9.69 -20.44 -10.40
N LEU A 51 9.73 -19.71 -9.27
CA LEU A 51 9.50 -20.25 -7.92
C LEU A 51 8.72 -19.26 -7.02
N PRO A 52 7.44 -19.00 -7.30
CA PRO A 52 6.65 -17.97 -6.60
C PRO A 52 6.35 -18.32 -5.13
N LYS A 53 6.39 -19.61 -4.78
CA LYS A 53 6.16 -20.13 -3.42
C LYS A 53 7.41 -20.22 -2.55
N LEU A 54 8.62 -20.02 -3.11
CA LEU A 54 9.85 -20.06 -2.32
C LEU A 54 9.80 -18.96 -1.27
N LYS A 55 10.42 -19.08 -0.09
CA LYS A 55 10.52 -17.93 0.84
C LYS A 55 11.55 -16.92 0.30
N PRO A 56 11.37 -15.61 0.52
CA PRO A 56 12.41 -14.64 0.17
C PRO A 56 13.71 -15.03 0.88
N PHE A 57 14.85 -14.86 0.22
CA PHE A 57 16.13 -15.07 0.88
C PHE A 57 16.28 -14.03 2.00
N VAL A 58 16.46 -14.51 3.23
CA VAL A 58 16.76 -13.71 4.41
C VAL A 58 18.17 -14.09 4.83
N ARG A 59 19.09 -13.12 4.84
CA ARG A 59 20.45 -13.35 5.34
C ARG A 59 20.39 -13.61 6.84
N GLU A 60 20.77 -14.81 7.26
CA GLU A 60 20.89 -15.16 8.66
C GLU A 60 22.25 -14.72 9.21
N LYS A 61 22.42 -14.70 10.55
CA LYS A 61 23.68 -14.27 11.17
C LYS A 61 24.89 -15.09 10.71
N HIS A 62 24.68 -16.35 10.35
CA HIS A 62 25.71 -17.26 9.84
C HIS A 62 26.14 -16.96 8.40
N ASP A 63 25.41 -16.11 7.68
CA ASP A 63 25.72 -15.71 6.29
C ASP A 63 26.63 -14.47 6.23
N ARG A 64 27.06 -13.95 7.38
CA ARG A 64 27.96 -12.81 7.44
C ARG A 64 29.38 -13.28 7.75
N PHE A 65 30.33 -12.73 7.01
CA PHE A 65 31.77 -13.00 7.16
C PHE A 65 32.44 -12.03 8.16
N ASP A 66 31.66 -11.36 9.02
CA ASP A 66 32.15 -10.45 10.07
C ASP A 66 32.27 -11.14 11.44
#